data_AF-A0A9P1D758-F1
#
_entry.id   AF-A0A9P1D758-F1
#
_cell.length_a   1.000
_cell.length_b   1.000
_cell.length_c   1.000
_cell.angle_alpha   90.00
_cell.angle_beta   90.00
_cell.angle_gamma   90.00
#
_symmetry.space_group_name_H-M   'P 1'
#
loop_
_entity.id
_entity.type
_entity.pdbx_description
1 polymer ?
#
loop_
_entity_poly.entity_id
_entity_poly.type
_entity_poly.pdbx_seq_one_letter_code
_entity_poly.pdbx_strand_id
1 'polypeptide(L)'
;VDNVSDIWVYVFVVYRCVVGFAILNVVNAVFIQQTMRVAQADQELIIKQRIRAESAYASKMRQFFEKLDKNHSGFLTWQDFNAALQQPELRSWMATLDLETYDLVNLFHLMDDGDGRITVAEFLEGAIRLRGLAKSVDLAQVLNTTRRLDAKMEALYMVLKDMPGQMQKLDRYRATAVTRSSRAVTRRLSYCLREEQQQETVPGITASLKFFRNPLATGKVEENDGTSSKGESSVSTR
;
A
#
# COMPACT_ATOMS: atom_id res chain seq x y z
N VAL A 1 54.64 11.31 -61.14
CA VAL A 1 53.72 11.78 -60.07
C VAL A 1 52.33 11.45 -60.58
N ASP A 2 51.34 11.18 -59.74
CA ASP A 2 49.94 10.85 -60.13
C ASP A 2 49.65 9.35 -60.18
N ASN A 3 49.51 8.76 -58.99
CA ASN A 3 48.58 7.66 -58.66
C ASN A 3 48.57 7.52 -57.13
N VAL A 4 48.25 8.62 -56.43
CA VAL A 4 47.81 8.47 -55.04
C VAL A 4 46.48 7.75 -55.13
N SER A 5 46.46 6.47 -54.81
CA SER A 5 45.26 5.63 -54.93
C SER A 5 44.10 6.27 -54.14
N ASP A 6 42.96 6.47 -54.79
CA ASP A 6 41.73 7.04 -54.22
C ASP A 6 41.30 6.34 -52.92
N ILE A 7 41.78 5.11 -52.69
CA ILE A 7 41.60 4.33 -51.47
C ILE A 7 41.99 5.11 -50.20
N TRP A 8 43.02 5.97 -50.25
CA TRP A 8 43.47 6.75 -49.10
C TRP A 8 42.46 7.82 -48.68
N VAL A 9 41.69 8.37 -49.63
CA VAL A 9 40.62 9.32 -49.35
C VAL A 9 39.49 8.62 -48.60
N TYR A 10 39.10 7.42 -49.04
CA TYR A 10 38.07 6.62 -48.36
C TYR A 10 38.50 6.22 -46.95
N VAL A 11 39.74 5.78 -46.77
CA VAL A 11 40.30 5.44 -45.44
C VAL A 11 40.26 6.66 -44.52
N PHE A 12 40.62 7.83 -45.02
CA PHE A 12 40.59 9.07 -44.25
C PHE A 12 39.17 9.50 -43.85
N VAL A 13 38.21 9.36 -44.76
CA VAL A 13 36.79 9.66 -44.49
C VAL A 13 36.24 8.70 -43.44
N VAL A 14 36.48 7.39 -43.59
CA VAL A 14 36.04 6.38 -42.61
C VAL A 14 36.67 6.65 -41.25
N TYR A 15 37.96 6.96 -41.19
CA TYR A 15 38.63 7.35 -39.95
C TYR A 15 37.96 8.55 -39.28
N ARG A 16 37.66 9.62 -40.03
CA ARG A 16 36.96 10.79 -39.49
C ARG A 16 35.54 10.46 -39.01
N CYS A 17 34.80 9.63 -39.72
CA CYS A 17 33.47 9.18 -39.30
C CYS A 17 33.53 8.35 -38.02
N VAL A 18 34.48 7.43 -37.89
CA VAL A 18 34.66 6.60 -36.71
C VAL A 18 35.05 7.45 -35.50
N VAL A 19 36.00 8.38 -35.65
CA VAL A 19 36.41 9.28 -34.57
C VAL A 19 35.27 10.21 -34.17
N GLY A 20 34.55 10.79 -35.14
CA GLY A 20 33.39 11.64 -34.88
C GLY A 20 32.27 10.89 -34.15
N PHE A 21 31.96 9.68 -34.59
CA PHE A 21 30.96 8.81 -33.96
C PHE A 21 31.37 8.42 -32.53
N ALA A 22 32.65 8.08 -32.32
CA ALA A 22 33.18 7.77 -31.00
C ALA A 22 33.04 8.96 -30.04
N ILE A 23 33.38 10.17 -30.48
CA ILE A 23 33.26 11.38 -29.67
C ILE A 23 31.79 11.68 -29.33
N LEU A 24 30.88 11.59 -30.30
CA LEU A 24 29.44 11.80 -30.06
C LEU A 24 28.88 10.81 -29.03
N ASN A 25 29.28 9.54 -29.10
CA ASN A 25 28.86 8.53 -28.13
C ASN A 25 29.36 8.82 -26.72
N VAL A 26 30.60 9.31 -26.58
CA VAL A 26 31.16 9.73 -25.28
C VAL A 26 30.39 10.93 -24.73
N VAL A 27 30.11 11.94 -25.55
CA VAL A 27 29.34 13.12 -25.14
C VAL A 27 27.92 12.74 -24.72
N ASN A 28 27.23 11.89 -25.50
CA ASN A 28 25.90 11.40 -25.18
C ASN A 28 25.89 10.61 -23.86
N ALA A 29 26.88 9.76 -23.63
CA ALA A 29 27.01 9.01 -22.38
C ALA A 29 27.17 9.93 -21.16
N VAL A 30 28.02 10.96 -21.27
CA VAL A 30 28.20 11.96 -20.20
C VAL A 30 26.92 12.74 -19.96
N PHE A 31 26.22 13.16 -21.01
CA PHE A 31 24.96 13.89 -20.89
C PHE A 31 23.87 13.07 -20.18
N ILE A 32 23.73 11.78 -20.54
CA ILE A 32 22.80 10.85 -19.88
C ILE A 32 23.19 10.70 -18.40
N GLN A 33 24.48 10.55 -18.09
CA GLN A 33 24.93 10.42 -16.70
C GLN A 33 24.59 11.65 -15.86
N GLN A 34 24.78 12.86 -16.39
CA GLN A 34 24.43 14.10 -15.68
C GLN A 34 22.91 14.22 -15.49
N THR A 35 22.13 13.91 -16.52
CA THR A 35 20.66 13.92 -16.46
C THR A 35 20.14 12.95 -15.39
N MET A 36 20.69 11.72 -15.34
CA MET A 36 20.32 10.72 -14.33
C MET A 36 20.68 11.18 -12.91
N ARG A 37 21.83 11.84 -12.70
CA ARG A 37 22.22 12.36 -11.38
C ARG A 37 21.27 13.44 -10.88
N VAL A 38 20.85 14.37 -11.74
CA VAL A 38 19.88 15.41 -11.37
C VAL A 38 18.53 14.78 -11.02
N ALA A 39 18.04 13.85 -11.84
CA ALA A 39 16.79 13.13 -11.55
C ALA A 39 16.83 12.35 -10.21
N GLN A 40 17.98 11.77 -9.85
CA GLN A 40 18.16 11.10 -8.56
C GLN A 40 18.22 12.08 -7.39
N ALA A 41 18.88 13.22 -7.54
CA ALA A 41 18.96 14.24 -6.51
C ALA A 41 17.56 14.78 -6.14
N ASP A 42 16.67 14.96 -7.12
CA ASP A 42 15.30 15.39 -6.88
C ASP A 42 14.51 14.38 -6.01
N GLN A 43 14.66 13.08 -6.28
CA GLN A 43 14.03 12.03 -5.47
C GLN A 43 14.54 12.05 -4.03
N GLU A 44 15.86 12.18 -3.83
CA GLU A 44 16.45 12.23 -2.49
C GLU A 44 16.00 13.49 -1.73
N LEU A 45 15.90 14.63 -2.41
CA LEU A 45 15.39 15.88 -1.83
C LEU A 45 13.95 15.72 -1.36
N ILE A 46 13.06 15.11 -2.16
CA ILE A 46 11.67 14.86 -1.79
C ILE A 46 11.59 13.96 -0.54
N ILE A 47 12.37 12.88 -0.48
CA ILE A 47 12.42 11.98 0.68
C ILE A 47 12.88 12.74 1.94
N LYS A 48 13.97 13.51 1.82
CA LYS A 48 14.49 14.33 2.94
C LYS A 48 13.47 15.35 3.43
N GLN A 49 12.72 15.99 2.52
CA GLN A 49 11.65 16.92 2.87
C GLN A 49 10.53 16.21 3.65
N ARG A 50 10.11 15.01 3.23
CA ARG A 50 9.13 14.21 3.99
C ARG A 50 9.59 13.88 5.40
N ILE A 51 10.82 13.36 5.55
CA ILE A 51 11.37 13.00 6.86
C ILE A 51 11.44 14.23 7.79
N ARG A 52 11.84 15.39 7.26
CA ARG A 52 11.87 16.65 8.02
C ARG A 52 10.47 17.13 8.43
N ALA A 53 9.49 17.01 7.54
CA ALA A 53 8.12 17.39 7.86
C ALA A 53 7.51 16.49 8.93
N GLU A 54 7.81 15.19 8.89
CA GLU A 54 7.37 14.21 9.88
C GLU A 54 8.04 14.45 11.24
N SER A 55 9.36 14.67 11.27
CA SER A 55 10.08 14.96 12.52
C SER A 55 9.66 16.29 13.15
N ALA A 56 9.44 17.34 12.35
CA ALA A 56 8.93 18.61 12.83
C ALA A 56 7.51 18.48 13.41
N TYR A 57 6.67 17.64 12.80
CA TYR A 57 5.33 17.35 13.31
C TYR A 57 5.40 16.56 14.63
N ALA A 58 6.22 15.51 14.69
CA ALA A 58 6.43 14.73 15.91
C ALA A 58 6.95 15.63 17.06
N SER A 59 7.88 16.54 16.79
CA SER A 59 8.39 17.48 17.79
C SER A 59 7.28 18.41 18.32
N LYS A 60 6.43 18.96 17.43
CA LYS A 60 5.27 19.76 17.83
C LYS A 60 4.28 18.95 18.68
N MET A 61 4.02 17.71 18.30
CA MET A 61 3.09 16.85 19.01
C MET A 61 3.61 16.44 20.39
N ARG A 62 4.92 16.25 20.52
CA ARG A 62 5.57 16.02 21.81
C ARG A 62 5.45 17.23 22.74
N GLN A 63 5.73 18.43 22.24
CA GLN A 63 5.53 19.67 23.02
C GLN A 63 4.07 19.84 23.43
N PHE A 64 3.15 19.44 22.55
CA PHE A 64 1.73 19.46 22.85
C PHE A 64 1.37 18.46 23.96
N PHE A 65 1.87 17.22 23.91
CA PHE A 65 1.71 16.25 24.98
C PHE A 65 2.23 16.77 26.33
N GLU A 66 3.41 17.37 26.35
CA GLU A 66 4.01 17.95 27.58
C GLU A 66 3.14 19.06 28.20
N LYS A 67 2.39 19.81 27.38
CA LYS A 67 1.42 20.79 27.89
C LYS A 67 0.16 20.14 28.48
N LEU A 68 -0.23 18.97 27.97
CA LEU A 68 -1.40 18.24 28.44
C LEU A 68 -1.09 17.45 29.71
N ASP A 69 0.10 16.88 29.82
CA ASP A 69 0.57 16.11 30.97
C ASP A 69 1.02 17.04 32.12
N LYS A 70 0.05 17.75 32.71
CA LYS A 70 0.28 18.70 33.82
C LYS A 70 0.92 18.07 35.05
N ASN A 71 0.69 16.78 35.24
CA ASN A 71 1.17 16.03 36.39
C ASN A 71 2.55 15.40 36.14
N HIS A 72 3.09 15.53 34.92
CA HIS A 72 4.32 14.87 34.48
C HIS A 72 4.31 13.35 34.76
N SER A 73 3.13 12.74 34.62
CA SER A 73 2.94 11.31 34.81
C SER A 73 3.61 10.48 33.71
N GLY A 74 3.88 11.08 32.55
CA GLY A 74 4.37 10.38 31.35
C GLY A 74 3.25 9.69 30.57
N PHE A 75 2.00 9.84 31.01
CA PHE A 75 0.79 9.31 30.39
C PHE A 75 -0.39 10.27 30.57
N LEU A 76 -1.32 10.26 29.63
CA LEU A 76 -2.58 11.02 29.69
C LEU A 76 -3.72 10.08 30.04
N THR A 77 -4.46 10.40 31.10
CA THR A 77 -5.71 9.71 31.40
C THR A 77 -6.87 10.32 30.62
N TRP A 78 -8.01 9.62 30.57
CA TRP A 78 -9.25 10.18 30.00
C TRP A 78 -9.63 11.55 30.61
N GLN A 79 -9.37 11.75 31.91
CA GLN A 79 -9.67 13.00 32.59
C GLN A 79 -8.77 14.13 32.09
N ASP A 80 -7.48 13.87 31.89
CA ASP A 80 -6.53 14.85 31.34
C ASP A 80 -6.87 15.19 29.89
N PHE A 81 -7.25 14.18 29.11
CA PHE A 81 -7.66 14.33 27.72
C PHE A 81 -8.96 15.12 27.58
N ASN A 82 -9.94 14.88 28.45
CA ASN A 82 -11.18 15.63 28.51
C ASN A 82 -10.98 17.07 29.05
N ALA A 83 -10.01 17.29 29.93
CA ALA A 83 -9.62 18.65 30.35
C ALA A 83 -8.92 19.40 29.21
N ALA A 84 -8.12 18.70 28.39
CA ALA A 84 -7.43 19.26 27.24
C ALA A 84 -8.37 19.78 26.14
N LEU A 85 -9.61 19.28 26.08
CA LEU A 85 -10.71 19.75 25.22
C LEU A 85 -11.09 21.22 25.43
N GLN A 86 -10.82 21.76 26.61
CA GLN A 86 -11.02 23.19 26.90
C GLN A 86 -9.88 24.06 26.35
N GLN A 87 -8.75 23.45 25.96
CA GLN A 87 -7.65 24.18 25.35
C GLN A 87 -7.92 24.41 23.85
N PRO A 88 -7.78 25.66 23.37
CA PRO A 88 -7.98 25.99 21.96
C PRO A 88 -6.99 25.26 21.04
N GLU A 89 -5.83 24.89 21.57
CA GLU A 89 -4.76 24.18 20.84
C GLU A 89 -5.17 22.76 20.45
N LEU A 90 -5.82 22.00 21.36
CA LEU A 90 -6.33 20.65 21.04
C LEU A 90 -7.43 20.73 19.98
N ARG A 91 -8.34 21.70 20.11
CA ARG A 91 -9.43 21.91 19.16
C ARG A 91 -8.91 22.26 17.77
N SER A 92 -7.90 23.14 17.71
CA SER A 92 -7.25 23.46 16.44
C SER A 92 -6.58 22.24 15.82
N TRP A 93 -5.95 21.37 16.60
CA TRP A 93 -5.36 20.15 16.08
C TRP A 93 -6.42 19.14 15.60
N MET A 94 -7.49 18.92 16.35
CA MET A 94 -8.60 18.05 15.90
C MET A 94 -9.26 18.57 14.61
N ALA A 95 -9.39 19.89 14.48
CA ALA A 95 -9.86 20.50 13.23
C ALA A 95 -8.92 20.21 12.05
N THR A 96 -7.60 20.09 12.26
CA THR A 96 -6.68 19.65 11.19
C THR A 96 -6.82 18.18 10.82
N LEU A 97 -7.46 17.37 11.67
CA LEU A 97 -7.77 15.96 11.43
C LEU A 97 -9.21 15.76 10.91
N ASP A 98 -9.96 16.84 10.69
CA ASP A 98 -11.39 16.80 10.33
C ASP A 98 -12.24 16.03 11.36
N LEU A 99 -11.83 16.06 12.62
CA LEU A 99 -12.52 15.42 13.74
C LEU A 99 -13.35 16.45 14.52
N GLU A 100 -14.59 16.10 14.79
CA GLU A 100 -15.49 16.91 15.61
C GLU A 100 -15.26 16.66 17.11
N THR A 101 -15.58 17.67 17.93
CA THR A 101 -15.37 17.61 19.39
C THR A 101 -16.23 16.54 20.11
N TYR A 102 -17.20 15.92 19.44
CA TYR A 102 -17.95 14.80 20.01
C TYR A 102 -17.26 13.45 19.83
N ASP A 103 -16.27 13.35 18.93
CA ASP A 103 -15.63 12.07 18.56
C ASP A 103 -14.37 11.77 19.40
N LEU A 104 -14.14 12.54 20.47
CA LEU A 104 -12.93 12.38 21.29
C LEU A 104 -12.86 11.06 22.05
N VAL A 105 -14.01 10.49 22.42
CA VAL A 105 -14.04 9.17 23.07
C VAL A 105 -13.45 8.13 22.11
N ASN A 106 -13.87 8.18 20.84
CA ASN A 106 -13.35 7.29 19.82
C ASN A 106 -11.89 7.61 19.49
N LEU A 107 -11.50 8.89 19.44
CA LEU A 107 -10.12 9.30 19.25
C LEU A 107 -9.21 8.77 20.36
N PHE A 108 -9.64 8.87 21.63
CA PHE A 108 -8.90 8.35 22.77
C PHE A 108 -8.74 6.84 22.65
N HIS A 109 -9.83 6.10 22.41
CA HIS A 109 -9.78 4.65 22.21
C HIS A 109 -9.00 4.21 20.97
N LEU A 110 -8.81 5.09 19.98
CA LEU A 110 -8.04 4.79 18.79
C LEU A 110 -6.53 4.96 19.01
N MET A 111 -6.14 5.74 20.01
CA MET A 111 -4.75 5.96 20.41
C MET A 111 -4.32 5.07 21.58
N ASP A 112 -5.23 4.79 22.51
CA ASP A 112 -5.08 3.88 23.65
C ASP A 112 -4.88 2.42 23.16
N ASP A 113 -3.95 1.69 23.78
CA ASP A 113 -3.70 0.28 23.51
C ASP A 113 -4.65 -0.65 24.30
N GLY A 114 -5.49 -0.06 25.16
CA GLY A 114 -6.51 -0.73 25.96
C GLY A 114 -6.21 -0.71 27.47
N ASP A 115 -5.13 -0.06 27.90
CA ASP A 115 -4.81 0.13 29.32
C ASP A 115 -5.52 1.35 29.95
N GLY A 116 -6.20 2.16 29.13
CA GLY A 116 -6.95 3.34 29.54
C GLY A 116 -6.07 4.56 29.79
N ARG A 117 -4.82 4.54 29.32
CA ARG A 117 -3.82 5.60 29.41
C ARG A 117 -3.18 5.77 28.03
N ILE A 118 -2.74 6.99 27.76
CA ILE A 118 -2.04 7.28 26.51
C ILE A 118 -0.64 7.77 26.85
N THR A 119 0.35 6.94 26.58
CA THR A 119 1.76 7.32 26.70
C THR A 119 2.17 8.31 25.61
N VAL A 120 3.31 8.97 25.81
CA VAL A 120 3.90 9.88 24.80
C VAL A 120 4.05 9.18 23.44
N ALA A 121 4.48 7.91 23.45
CA ALA A 121 4.73 7.14 22.25
C ALA A 121 3.42 6.83 21.49
N GLU A 122 2.39 6.37 22.19
CA GLU A 122 1.06 6.09 21.62
C GLU A 122 0.41 7.35 21.08
N PHE A 123 0.53 8.47 21.80
CA PHE A 123 0.00 9.76 21.34
C PHE A 123 0.67 10.21 20.04
N LEU A 124 2.00 10.10 19.95
CA LEU A 124 2.77 10.44 18.75
C LEU A 124 2.41 9.53 17.58
N GLU A 125 2.39 8.22 17.81
CA GLU A 125 2.06 7.23 16.78
C GLU A 125 0.62 7.42 16.28
N GLY A 126 -0.33 7.57 17.21
CA GLY A 126 -1.73 7.87 16.91
C GLY A 126 -1.87 9.15 16.10
N ALA A 127 -1.22 10.24 16.52
CA ALA A 127 -1.26 11.52 15.83
C ALA A 127 -0.65 11.50 14.43
N ILE A 128 0.40 10.69 14.19
CA ILE A 128 0.99 10.49 12.87
C ILE A 128 0.06 9.64 11.99
N ARG A 129 -0.51 8.58 12.55
CA ARG A 129 -1.41 7.66 11.85
C ARG A 129 -2.69 8.35 11.40
N LEU A 130 -3.27 9.21 12.25
CA LEU A 130 -4.53 9.91 11.99
C LEU A 130 -4.42 11.06 11.00
N ARG A 131 -3.25 11.69 10.90
CA ARG A 131 -3.01 12.78 9.93
C ARG A 131 -2.90 12.27 8.49
N GLY A 132 -2.59 10.99 8.30
CA GLY A 132 -2.43 10.39 6.98
C GLY A 132 -3.75 9.93 6.37
N LEU A 133 -3.88 10.05 5.05
CA LEU A 133 -4.85 9.24 4.31
C LEU A 133 -4.55 7.75 4.59
N ALA A 134 -5.59 6.94 4.81
CA ALA A 134 -5.44 5.49 4.96
C ALA A 134 -4.59 4.96 3.79
N LYS A 135 -3.47 4.31 4.10
CA LYS A 135 -2.57 3.79 3.06
C LYS A 135 -3.30 2.68 2.31
N SER A 136 -2.89 2.44 1.06
CA SER A 136 -3.40 1.31 0.28
C SER A 136 -3.24 -0.03 1.00
N VAL A 137 -2.20 -0.16 1.84
CA VAL A 137 -1.97 -1.32 2.72
C VAL A 137 -3.04 -1.43 3.81
N ASP A 138 -3.41 -0.32 4.45
CA ASP A 138 -4.43 -0.29 5.50
C ASP A 138 -5.79 -0.71 4.92
N LEU A 139 -6.13 -0.21 3.73
CA LEU A 139 -7.34 -0.62 2.99
C LEU A 139 -7.30 -2.10 2.60
N ALA A 140 -6.16 -2.61 2.14
CA ALA A 140 -6.00 -4.03 1.82
C ALA A 140 -6.19 -4.91 3.07
N GLN A 141 -5.71 -4.47 4.24
CA GLN A 141 -5.91 -5.15 5.51
C GLN A 141 -7.38 -5.17 5.91
N VAL A 142 -8.09 -4.05 5.79
CA VAL A 142 -9.55 -3.97 6.03
C VAL A 142 -10.31 -4.93 5.10
N LEU A 143 -9.97 -4.95 3.80
CA LEU A 143 -10.58 -5.87 2.84
C LEU A 143 -10.32 -7.34 3.21
N ASN A 144 -9.10 -7.67 3.65
CA ASN A 144 -8.77 -9.03 4.07
C ASN A 144 -9.54 -9.43 5.35
N THR A 145 -9.63 -8.54 6.34
CA THR A 145 -10.42 -8.75 7.55
C THR A 145 -11.89 -8.95 7.21
N THR A 146 -12.43 -8.15 6.28
CA THR A 146 -13.82 -8.28 5.81
C THR A 146 -14.07 -9.65 5.16
N ARG A 147 -13.14 -10.14 4.33
CA ARG A 147 -13.25 -11.50 3.73
C ARG A 147 -13.20 -12.60 4.79
N ARG A 148 -12.32 -12.47 5.80
CA ARG A 148 -12.25 -13.43 6.91
C ARG A 148 -13.53 -13.44 7.74
N LEU A 149 -14.14 -12.28 7.97
CA LEU A 149 -15.42 -12.17 8.66
C LEU A 149 -16.55 -12.83 7.86
N ASP A 150 -16.58 -12.63 6.54
CA ASP A 150 -17.56 -13.25 5.63
C ASP A 150 -17.45 -14.78 5.65
N ALA A 151 -16.24 -15.32 5.58
CA ALA A 151 -15.99 -16.76 5.69
C ALA A 151 -16.41 -17.34 7.06
N LYS A 152 -16.14 -16.62 8.15
CA LYS A 152 -16.59 -17.01 9.49
C LYS A 152 -18.12 -16.96 9.63
N MET A 153 -18.77 -15.95 9.03
CA MET A 153 -20.22 -15.84 9.00
C MET A 153 -20.86 -17.01 8.25
N GLU A 154 -20.31 -17.41 7.10
CA GLU A 154 -20.82 -18.58 6.36
C GLU A 154 -20.61 -19.88 7.15
N ALA A 155 -19.46 -20.04 7.81
CA ALA A 155 -19.21 -21.19 8.69
C ALA A 155 -20.20 -21.27 9.87
N LEU A 156 -20.47 -20.14 10.54
CA LEU A 156 -21.49 -20.07 11.60
C LEU A 156 -22.89 -20.36 11.07
N TYR A 157 -23.22 -19.88 9.86
CA TYR A 157 -24.49 -20.17 9.22
C TYR A 157 -24.65 -21.67 8.93
N MET A 158 -23.61 -22.35 8.44
CA MET A 158 -23.65 -23.80 8.22
C MET A 158 -23.89 -24.57 9.52
N VAL A 159 -23.22 -24.19 10.61
CA VAL A 159 -23.42 -24.82 11.93
C VAL A 159 -24.84 -24.60 12.46
N LEU A 160 -25.39 -23.40 12.30
CA LEU A 160 -26.76 -23.09 12.72
C LEU A 160 -27.82 -23.81 11.87
N LYS A 161 -27.53 -24.06 10.59
CA LYS A 161 -28.43 -24.77 9.67
C LYS A 161 -28.59 -26.25 10.05
N ASP A 162 -27.54 -26.87 10.57
CA ASP A 162 -27.56 -28.28 10.99
C ASP A 162 -28.30 -28.52 12.32
N MET A 163 -28.69 -27.46 13.05
CA MET A 163 -29.53 -27.62 14.24
C MET A 163 -31.00 -27.84 13.87
N PRO A 164 -31.61 -28.99 14.22
CA PRO A 164 -33.02 -29.25 13.95
C PRO A 164 -33.90 -28.32 14.82
N GLY A 165 -34.61 -27.38 14.17
CA GLY A 165 -35.67 -26.59 14.83
C GLY A 165 -35.62 -25.06 14.64
N GLN A 166 -34.57 -24.48 14.06
CA GLN A 166 -34.47 -23.00 13.89
C GLN A 166 -34.59 -22.50 12.44
N MET A 167 -34.77 -23.41 11.47
CA MET A 167 -34.66 -23.17 10.03
C MET A 167 -35.64 -22.10 9.48
N GLN A 168 -36.85 -21.98 10.05
CA GLN A 168 -37.86 -21.04 9.53
C GLN A 168 -37.57 -19.54 9.81
N LYS A 169 -36.73 -19.21 10.80
CA LYS A 169 -36.43 -17.81 11.15
C LYS A 169 -35.17 -17.27 10.46
N LEU A 170 -34.22 -18.14 10.10
CA LEU A 170 -32.91 -17.74 9.56
C LEU A 170 -32.94 -17.45 8.06
N ASP A 171 -33.75 -18.17 7.27
CA ASP A 171 -33.84 -17.95 5.81
C ASP A 171 -34.47 -16.59 5.44
N ARG A 172 -35.37 -16.08 6.28
CA ARG A 172 -35.91 -14.70 6.15
C ARG A 172 -34.83 -13.63 6.37
N TYR A 173 -33.88 -13.87 7.26
CA TYR A 173 -32.76 -12.96 7.51
C TYR A 173 -31.76 -12.94 6.33
N ARG A 174 -31.50 -14.10 5.71
CA ARG A 174 -30.57 -14.23 4.57
C ARG A 174 -31.04 -13.47 3.32
N ALA A 175 -32.32 -13.58 2.97
CA ALA A 175 -32.89 -12.87 1.80
C ALA A 175 -32.78 -11.34 1.92
N THR A 176 -32.80 -10.83 3.16
CA THR A 176 -32.74 -9.38 3.45
C THR A 176 -31.28 -8.90 3.56
N ALA A 177 -30.36 -9.70 4.10
CA ALA A 177 -28.96 -9.31 4.34
C ALA A 177 -28.06 -9.41 3.10
N VAL A 178 -28.20 -10.48 2.28
CA VAL A 178 -27.34 -10.72 1.11
C VAL A 178 -27.60 -9.73 -0.02
N THR A 179 -28.83 -9.23 -0.13
CA THR A 179 -29.23 -8.30 -1.20
C THR A 179 -28.67 -6.88 -1.00
N ARG A 180 -28.28 -6.49 0.23
CA ARG A 180 -27.78 -5.15 0.56
C ARG A 180 -26.24 -5.02 0.57
N SER A 181 -25.51 -6.04 1.04
CA SER A 181 -24.03 -5.95 1.16
C SER A 181 -23.29 -6.13 -0.18
N SER A 182 -23.73 -7.08 -1.01
CA SER A 182 -22.96 -7.49 -2.22
C SER A 182 -23.07 -6.52 -3.41
N ARG A 183 -24.16 -5.75 -3.53
CA ARG A 183 -24.38 -4.82 -4.65
C ARG A 183 -23.79 -3.43 -4.43
N ALA A 184 -23.66 -2.97 -3.19
CA ALA A 184 -23.18 -1.62 -2.88
C ALA A 184 -21.63 -1.52 -2.95
N VAL A 185 -20.92 -2.54 -2.47
CA VAL A 185 -19.45 -2.55 -2.38
C VAL A 185 -18.81 -2.87 -3.74
N THR A 186 -19.35 -3.84 -4.48
CA THR A 186 -18.81 -4.28 -5.78
C THR A 186 -19.01 -3.24 -6.89
N ARG A 187 -20.08 -2.43 -6.83
CA ARG A 187 -20.30 -1.32 -7.78
C ARG A 187 -19.44 -0.09 -7.48
N ARG A 188 -19.21 0.28 -6.22
CA ARG A 188 -18.36 1.45 -5.91
C ARG A 188 -16.88 1.21 -6.16
N LEU A 189 -16.38 0.01 -5.87
CA LEU A 189 -14.98 -0.35 -6.18
C LEU A 189 -14.69 -0.37 -7.68
N SER A 190 -15.66 -0.73 -8.52
CA SER A 190 -15.50 -0.68 -9.99
C SER A 190 -15.51 0.74 -10.56
N TYR A 191 -16.10 1.73 -9.88
CA TYR A 191 -15.98 3.14 -10.25
C TYR A 191 -14.65 3.76 -9.80
N CYS A 192 -14.19 3.50 -8.57
CA CYS A 192 -12.87 4.00 -8.12
C CYS A 192 -11.71 3.41 -8.95
N LEU A 193 -11.80 2.14 -9.37
CA LEU A 193 -10.82 1.53 -10.28
C LEU A 193 -10.83 2.13 -11.70
N ARG A 194 -11.85 2.92 -12.07
CA ARG A 194 -11.98 3.53 -13.40
C ARG A 194 -11.52 5.00 -13.42
N GLU A 195 -11.54 5.70 -12.29
CA GLU A 195 -11.01 7.07 -12.18
C GLU A 195 -9.47 7.13 -12.08
N GLU A 196 -8.82 6.05 -11.62
CA GLU A 196 -7.35 6.00 -11.51
C GLU A 196 -6.61 5.85 -12.86
N GLN A 197 -7.34 5.70 -13.97
CA GLN A 197 -6.75 5.67 -15.32
C GLN A 197 -6.49 7.06 -15.92
N GLN A 198 -6.81 8.16 -15.22
CA GLN A 198 -6.65 9.53 -15.71
C GLN A 198 -5.57 10.36 -15.02
N GLN A 199 -4.85 9.83 -14.03
CA GLN A 199 -3.67 10.47 -13.45
C GLN A 199 -2.40 9.67 -13.78
N GLU A 200 -1.46 10.36 -14.40
CA GLU A 200 -0.20 9.82 -14.92
C GLU A 200 0.57 8.98 -13.87
N THR A 201 0.64 7.70 -14.20
CA THR A 201 1.75 6.75 -14.02
C THR A 201 2.96 7.20 -13.19
N VAL A 202 3.12 6.61 -12.00
CA VAL A 202 4.43 6.37 -11.36
C VAL A 202 4.80 4.88 -11.54
N PRO A 203 6.00 4.51 -12.05
CA PRO A 203 6.32 3.14 -12.47
C PRO A 203 6.42 2.07 -11.36
N GLY A 204 6.08 2.40 -10.11
CA GLY A 204 6.23 1.50 -8.96
C GLY A 204 5.00 0.67 -8.59
N ILE A 205 3.79 1.10 -8.99
CA ILE A 205 2.52 0.53 -8.48
C ILE A 205 1.99 -0.60 -9.38
N THR A 206 2.48 -0.71 -10.61
CA THR A 206 2.02 -1.70 -11.62
C THR A 206 2.27 -3.15 -11.20
N ALA A 207 3.20 -3.41 -10.27
CA ALA A 207 3.48 -4.76 -9.78
C ALA A 207 2.38 -5.28 -8.81
N SER A 208 1.86 -4.44 -7.91
CA SER A 208 0.81 -4.86 -6.96
C SER A 208 -0.57 -4.97 -7.61
N LEU A 209 -0.85 -4.19 -8.66
CA LEU A 209 -2.15 -4.21 -9.35
C LEU A 209 -2.33 -5.43 -10.28
N LYS A 210 -1.25 -6.06 -10.77
CA LYS A 210 -1.36 -7.30 -11.53
C LYS A 210 -1.82 -8.49 -10.68
N PHE A 211 -1.54 -8.48 -9.38
CA PHE A 211 -1.99 -9.52 -8.44
C PHE A 211 -3.53 -9.56 -8.31
N PHE A 212 -4.19 -8.41 -8.48
CA PHE A 212 -5.64 -8.31 -8.39
C PHE A 212 -6.38 -8.64 -9.70
N ARG A 213 -5.67 -8.80 -10.83
CA ARG A 213 -6.31 -8.87 -12.15
C ARG A 213 -6.96 -10.23 -12.46
N ASN A 214 -6.62 -11.32 -11.75
CA ASN A 214 -7.30 -12.61 -11.95
C ASN A 214 -7.00 -13.66 -10.84
N PRO A 215 -7.79 -13.78 -9.76
CA PRO A 215 -7.57 -14.81 -8.74
C PRO A 215 -8.05 -16.22 -9.14
N LEU A 216 -8.75 -16.37 -10.26
CA LEU A 216 -9.40 -17.63 -10.67
C LEU A 216 -8.63 -18.43 -11.74
N ALA A 217 -7.44 -17.98 -12.17
CA ALA A 217 -6.68 -18.63 -13.25
C ALA A 217 -5.58 -19.59 -12.78
N THR A 218 -5.31 -19.72 -11.48
CA THR A 218 -4.31 -20.66 -10.94
C THR A 218 -5.01 -21.79 -10.19
N GLY A 219 -5.64 -22.67 -10.95
CA GLY A 219 -6.41 -23.79 -10.42
C GLY A 219 -6.69 -24.86 -11.46
N LYS A 220 -5.71 -25.18 -12.32
CA LYS A 220 -5.67 -26.48 -13.00
C LYS A 220 -4.44 -27.21 -12.51
N VAL A 221 -4.67 -28.07 -11.53
CA VAL A 221 -3.77 -29.18 -11.19
C VAL A 221 -3.87 -30.14 -12.37
N GLU A 222 -2.77 -30.37 -13.09
CA GLU A 222 -2.65 -31.48 -14.03
C GLU A 222 -2.65 -32.78 -13.21
N GLU A 223 -3.81 -33.42 -13.19
CA GLU A 223 -4.03 -34.78 -12.75
C GLU A 223 -3.55 -35.71 -13.86
N ASN A 224 -2.35 -36.28 -13.70
CA ASN A 224 -1.80 -37.26 -14.63
C ASN A 224 -2.03 -38.65 -14.05
N ASP A 225 -3.18 -39.22 -14.40
CA ASP A 225 -3.59 -40.58 -14.06
C ASP A 225 -3.07 -41.53 -15.13
N GLY A 226 -2.18 -42.45 -14.75
CA GLY A 226 -1.49 -43.37 -15.65
C GLY A 226 -1.34 -44.74 -14.99
N THR A 227 -2.38 -45.55 -15.14
CA THR A 227 -2.49 -46.92 -14.64
C THR A 227 -1.62 -47.89 -15.46
N SER A 228 -0.76 -48.62 -14.75
CA SER A 228 -0.43 -50.05 -14.88
C SER A 228 -0.62 -50.77 -16.23
N SER A 229 0.48 -51.28 -16.82
CA SER A 229 0.51 -52.64 -17.36
C SER A 229 1.94 -53.17 -17.59
N LYS A 230 2.18 -54.35 -17.00
CA LYS A 230 3.09 -55.46 -17.30
C LYS A 230 3.83 -55.49 -18.66
N GLY A 231 5.01 -56.12 -18.63
CA GLY A 231 5.66 -56.81 -19.76
C GLY A 231 7.18 -56.63 -19.72
N GLU A 232 7.91 -57.47 -18.97
CA GLU A 232 8.67 -58.61 -19.49
C GLU A 232 9.85 -58.28 -20.42
N SER A 233 10.99 -58.85 -20.03
CA SER A 233 12.01 -59.45 -20.88
C SER A 233 13.20 -58.61 -21.36
N SER A 234 14.34 -58.98 -20.77
CA SER A 234 15.55 -59.47 -21.46
C SER A 234 16.55 -58.50 -22.10
N VAL A 235 17.75 -58.53 -21.52
CA VAL A 235 19.03 -58.95 -22.16
C VAL A 235 19.69 -58.00 -23.18
N SER A 236 21.00 -57.81 -22.94
CA SER A 236 22.10 -57.72 -23.90
C SER A 236 22.81 -56.39 -24.09
N THR A 237 24.01 -56.32 -23.49
CA THR A 237 25.30 -56.14 -24.18
C THR A 237 25.39 -55.07 -25.28
N ARG A 238 26.10 -53.99 -25.00
CA ARG A 238 27.52 -53.79 -25.37
C ARG A 238 28.01 -52.41 -24.91
#